data_AF-A0A955G1S5-F1
#
_entry.id   AF-A0A955G1S5-F1
#
_cell.length_a   1.000
_cell.length_b   1.000
_cell.length_c   1.000
_cell.angle_alpha   90.00
_cell.angle_beta   90.00
_cell.angle_gamma   90.00
#
_symmetry.space_group_name_H-M   'P 1'
#
loop_
_entity.id
_entity.type
_entity.pdbx_description
1 polymer ?
#
loop_
_entity_poly.entity_id
_entity_poly.type
_entity_poly.pdbx_seq_one_letter_code
_entity_poly.pdbx_strand_id
1 'polypeptide(L)' 'MIAEAKNLLQVSDENAIGEIVDAVMADEASAASIADIKAGKDKAIGYLVGQVMKKSQGQANPALAQNLIRERL' A
#
# COMPACT_ATOMS: atom_id res chain seq x y z
N MET A 1 -16.70 12.33 -22.44
CA MET A 1 -16.13 11.44 -21.40
C MET A 1 -14.79 12.05 -21.01
N ILE A 2 -14.62 12.50 -19.76
CA ILE A 2 -13.35 13.10 -19.29
C ILE A 2 -13.01 12.37 -17.99
N ALA A 3 -12.41 11.18 -18.09
CA ALA A 3 -12.06 10.37 -16.92
C ALA A 3 -10.61 9.85 -16.94
N GLU A 4 -9.79 10.26 -17.91
CA GLU A 4 -8.47 9.65 -18.13
C GLU A 4 -7.30 10.44 -17.52
N ALA A 5 -7.54 11.65 -17.01
CA ALA A 5 -6.46 12.55 -16.58
C ALA A 5 -5.88 12.29 -15.17
N LYS A 6 -6.47 11.38 -14.36
CA LYS A 6 -5.97 11.09 -13.00
C LYS A 6 -4.99 9.91 -12.91
N ASN A 7 -4.71 9.24 -14.04
CA ASN A 7 -3.99 7.96 -14.03
C ASN A 7 -2.52 8.02 -14.52
N LEU A 8 -1.98 9.22 -14.77
CA LEU A 8 -0.64 9.42 -15.36
C LEU A 8 0.47 9.74 -14.34
N LEU A 9 0.15 9.86 -13.05
CA LEU A 9 1.12 10.19 -11.99
C LEU A 9 1.38 9.03 -11.02
N GLN A 10 0.78 7.86 -11.24
CA GLN A 10 1.05 6.72 -10.40
C GLN A 10 2.40 6.10 -10.76
N VAL A 11 3.33 6.16 -9.81
CA VAL A 11 4.57 5.41 -9.80
C VAL A 11 4.20 3.93 -9.66
N SER A 12 4.53 3.16 -10.69
CA SER A 12 4.41 1.68 -10.70
C SER A 12 5.78 1.01 -10.50
N ASP A 13 6.78 1.78 -10.09
CA ASP A 13 8.12 1.29 -9.84
C ASP A 13 8.11 0.43 -8.57
N GLU A 14 8.24 -0.88 -8.75
CA GLU A 14 8.11 -1.86 -7.67
C GLU A 14 9.12 -1.62 -6.56
N ASN A 15 10.33 -1.15 -6.91
CA ASN A 15 11.36 -0.82 -5.93
C ASN A 15 10.94 0.37 -5.05
N ALA A 16 10.49 1.47 -5.67
CA ALA A 16 10.08 2.67 -4.94
C ALA A 16 8.84 2.41 -4.07
N ILE A 17 7.87 1.64 -4.57
CA ILE A 17 6.70 1.26 -3.77
C ILE A 17 7.11 0.27 -2.68
N GLY A 18 8.02 -0.67 -2.97
CA GLY A 18 8.55 -1.63 -2.02
C GLY A 18 9.18 -0.96 -0.81
N GLU A 19 10.00 0.08 -1.01
CA GLU A 19 10.59 0.85 0.09
C GLU A 19 9.53 1.56 0.95
N ILE A 20 8.47 2.10 0.31
CA ILE A 20 7.36 2.73 1.03
C ILE A 20 6.57 1.68 1.81
N VAL A 21 6.34 0.50 1.22
CA VAL A 21 5.67 -0.63 1.88
C VAL A 21 6.48 -1.07 3.10
N ASP A 22 7.79 -1.25 2.97
CA ASP A 22 8.67 -1.57 4.10
C ASP A 22 8.60 -0.50 5.19
N ALA A 23 8.65 0.77 4.80
CA ALA A 23 8.54 1.88 5.73
C ALA A 23 7.15 1.99 6.39
N VAL A 24 6.08 1.52 5.74
CA VAL A 24 4.74 1.41 6.34
C VAL A 24 4.69 0.21 7.28
N MET A 25 5.23 -0.94 6.89
CA MET A 25 5.21 -2.16 7.70
C MET A 25 6.09 -2.07 8.95
N ALA A 26 7.17 -1.30 8.89
CA ALA A 26 8.02 -0.98 10.03
C ALA A 26 7.42 0.08 10.98
N ASP A 27 6.34 0.75 10.58
CA ASP A 27 5.64 1.73 11.41
C ASP A 27 4.78 1.01 12.47
N GLU A 28 4.88 1.45 13.73
CA GLU A 28 4.07 0.88 14.82
C GLU A 28 2.58 1.01 14.56
N ALA A 29 2.14 2.05 13.84
CA ALA A 29 0.73 2.22 13.45
C ALA A 29 0.21 1.09 12.56
N SER A 30 1.11 0.43 11.82
CA SER A 30 0.77 -0.70 10.94
C SER A 30 0.81 -2.05 11.64
N ALA A 31 1.49 -2.16 12.80
CA ALA A 31 1.69 -3.41 13.51
C ALA A 31 0.35 -4.09 13.89
N ALA A 32 -0.63 -3.30 14.33
CA ALA A 32 -1.97 -3.81 14.64
C ALA A 32 -2.67 -4.37 13.40
N SER A 33 -2.54 -3.70 12.26
CA SER A 33 -3.12 -4.16 10.99
C SER A 33 -2.41 -5.41 10.48
N ILE A 34 -1.09 -5.50 10.59
CA ILE A 34 -0.31 -6.70 10.23
C ILE A 34 -0.76 -7.90 11.07
N ALA A 35 -0.93 -7.73 12.39
CA ALA A 35 -1.41 -8.77 13.28
C ALA A 35 -2.84 -9.22 12.91
N ASP A 36 -3.72 -8.27 12.60
CA ASP A 36 -5.08 -8.56 12.15
C ASP A 36 -5.10 -9.33 10.83
N ILE A 37 -4.24 -9.00 9.86
CA ILE A 37 -4.14 -9.73 8.58
C ILE A 37 -3.64 -11.15 8.83
N LYS A 38 -2.62 -11.32 9.67
CA LYS A 38 -2.11 -12.66 10.07
C LYS A 38 -3.16 -13.48 10.83
N ALA A 39 -4.10 -12.83 11.51
CA ALA A 39 -5.26 -13.47 12.14
C ALA A 39 -6.40 -13.80 11.17
N GLY A 40 -6.22 -13.57 9.86
CA GLY A 40 -7.22 -13.84 8.82
C GLY A 40 -8.21 -12.71 8.56
N LYS A 41 -7.92 -11.48 9.02
CA LYS A 41 -8.75 -10.31 8.72
C LYS A 41 -8.20 -9.54 7.51
N ASP A 42 -8.48 -10.05 6.32
CA ASP A 42 -8.09 -9.42 5.04
C ASP A 42 -8.52 -7.95 4.88
N LYS A 43 -9.54 -7.50 5.63
CA LYS A 43 -9.97 -6.10 5.64
C LYS A 43 -8.87 -5.13 6.07
N ALA A 44 -7.94 -5.57 6.92
CA ALA A 44 -6.83 -4.76 7.38
C ALA A 44 -5.77 -4.50 6.28
N ILE A 45 -5.75 -5.28 5.19
CA ILE A 45 -4.91 -5.00 4.01
C ILE A 45 -5.27 -3.64 3.41
N GLY A 46 -6.56 -3.30 3.32
CA GLY A 46 -7.00 -2.03 2.77
C GLY A 46 -6.51 -0.81 3.56
N TYR A 47 -6.32 -0.97 4.87
CA TYR A 47 -5.72 0.05 5.73
C TYR A 47 -4.25 0.28 5.37
N LEU A 48 -3.46 -0.81 5.26
CA LEU A 48 -2.05 -0.72 4.88
C LEU A 48 -1.86 -0.10 3.49
N VAL A 49 -2.70 -0.48 2.52
CA VAL A 49 -2.70 0.12 1.18
C VAL A 49 -2.98 1.63 1.27
N GLY A 50 -3.96 2.05 2.09
CA GLY A 50 -4.24 3.46 2.33
C GLY A 50 -3.05 4.22 2.94
N GLN A 51 -2.34 3.60 3.87
CA GLN A 51 -1.13 4.17 4.46
C GLN A 51 0.01 4.33 3.44
N VAL A 52 0.21 3.34 2.57
CA VAL A 52 1.18 3.41 1.45
C VAL A 52 0.80 4.51 0.47
N MET A 53 -0.47 4.62 0.10
CA MET A 53 -0.96 5.71 -0.75
C MET A 53 -0.74 7.07 -0.08
N LYS A 54 -0.94 7.18 1.23
CA LYS A 54 -0.72 8.42 1.96
C LYS A 54 0.75 8.81 2.02
N LYS A 55 1.67 7.86 2.33
CA LYS A 55 3.12 8.12 2.34
C LYS A 55 3.66 8.48 0.96
N SER A 56 3.15 7.84 -0.09
CA SER A 56 3.50 8.17 -1.48
C SER A 56 2.82 9.43 -2.02
N GLN A 57 2.01 10.13 -1.21
CA GLN A 57 1.23 11.31 -1.62
C GLN A 57 0.27 11.04 -2.80
N GLY A 58 -0.29 9.83 -2.87
CA GLY A 58 -1.18 9.38 -3.93
C GLY A 58 -0.47 8.95 -5.20
N GLN A 59 0.87 8.88 -5.18
CA GLN A 59 1.68 8.44 -6.32
C GLN A 59 1.81 6.91 -6.37
N ALA A 60 1.71 6.17 -5.26
CA ALA A 60 1.80 4.72 -5.35
C ALA A 60 0.56 4.13 -6.03
N ASN A 61 0.79 3.17 -6.93
CA ASN A 61 -0.28 2.35 -7.48
C ASN A 61 -0.89 1.46 -6.37
N PRO A 62 -2.21 1.55 -6.11
CA PRO A 62 -2.85 0.80 -5.02
C PRO A 62 -2.88 -0.72 -5.27
N ALA A 63 -2.98 -1.15 -6.52
CA ALA A 63 -2.98 -2.59 -6.86
C ALA A 63 -1.59 -3.18 -6.61
N LEU A 64 -0.54 -2.48 -7.03
CA LEU A 64 0.84 -2.91 -6.80
C LEU A 64 1.20 -2.87 -5.31
N ALA A 65 0.83 -1.81 -4.59
CA ALA A 65 1.00 -1.72 -3.14
C ALA A 65 0.32 -2.89 -2.41
N GLN A 66 -0.90 -3.26 -2.80
CA GLN A 66 -1.61 -4.41 -2.23
C GLN A 66 -0.86 -5.72 -2.46
N ASN A 67 -0.34 -5.95 -3.67
CA ASN A 67 0.42 -7.15 -4.00
C ASN A 67 1.68 -7.25 -3.15
N LEU A 68 2.48 -6.17 -3.11
CA LEU A 68 3.69 -6.10 -2.31
C LEU A 68 3.42 -6.30 -0.82
N ILE A 69 2.35 -5.70 -0.28
CA ILE A 69 1.95 -5.92 1.12
C ILE A 69 1.65 -7.40 1.37
N ARG A 70 0.94 -8.08 0.46
CA ARG A 70 0.64 -9.52 0.60
C ARG A 70 1.88 -10.39 0.50
N GLU A 71 2.84 -10.04 -0.37
CA GLU A 71 4.10 -10.78 -0.50
C GLU A 71 4.99 -10.68 0.74
N ARG A 72 4.82 -9.63 1.56
CA ARG A 72 5.65 -9.36 2.75
C ARG A 72 5.05 -9.91 4.05
N LEU A 73 3.82 -10.40 4.05
CA LEU A 73 3.08 -10.89 5.23
C LEU A 73 3.31 -12.38 5.49
#